data_AF-A0A1F3WEU5-F1
#
_entry.id   AF-A0A1F3WEU5-F1
#
_cell.length_a   1.000
_cell.length_b   1.000
_cell.length_c   1.000
_cell.angle_alpha   90.00
_cell.angle_beta   90.00
_cell.angle_gamma   90.00
#
_symmetry.space_group_name_H-M   'P 1'
#
loop_
_entity.id
_entity.type
_entity.pdbx_description
1 polymer ?
#
loop_
_entity_poly.entity_id
_entity_poly.type
_entity_poly.pdbx_seq_one_letter_code
_entity_poly.pdbx_strand_id
1 'polypeptide(L)'
;MRTGYVSDFSDQTFREFVMEKTKIDILAEQYAENGTSKANRLRTFLKKESNATVVALLEPLLEYALKEKTDFDRDLGARDERLFIEARKIVQKLKDESSQNPLRTAMKLVYPTKNEIIEFFRNHTGFHTALRISELLVAPHRNNVQEPEWRHIRDLLHELKSEGFLLVEKEGQDIYNEAFSSTPDKIKKYFEVSKGDQMLDSKQVRMSLITFLNEPKFQKRSFEVIKRRFTGLEDFELRNVLLSIGAMSYRGSEGEELWELQKRDGKDEFEKHSEQTRRADSTLNPEQPKIVGNFAWWLGLLRSTNHALSRYIKSKALRSLLLLILVFSILFMGAKFYAHAFLDTGYFSYQPQSMSYGSESAEKPEIIYARFQGDVRNISSSPRYLRNLVAVLWKDKSLGSTWRYTYSSDLGEIHLIDGASSIPISIPIHFEPNETKKLEWAFKLDTSGDEDVRRFLSERTCNGDFCWNKNNFDILAADSRGNIFNSDGILQSQKVIDDWWVFPNNRSAKDRFVASVDLFLGIIAWKTLALIPLLK
;
A
#
# COMPACT_ATOMS: atom_id res chain seq x y z
N MET A 1 15.51 25.98 -3.01
CA MET A 1 14.98 27.32 -3.33
C MET A 1 16.04 28.09 -4.13
N ARG A 2 15.94 28.11 -5.47
CA ARG A 2 16.95 28.77 -6.34
C ARG A 2 16.72 30.27 -6.50
N THR A 3 15.54 30.77 -6.10
CA THR A 3 15.03 32.10 -6.46
C THR A 3 15.07 33.13 -5.32
N GLY A 4 15.57 32.79 -4.12
CA GLY A 4 15.72 33.77 -3.02
C GLY A 4 14.43 34.19 -2.29
N TYR A 5 13.26 33.84 -2.82
CA TYR A 5 11.95 34.17 -2.24
C TYR A 5 11.51 33.20 -1.14
N VAL A 6 10.73 33.75 -0.20
CA VAL A 6 9.99 33.04 0.86
C VAL A 6 8.58 33.60 0.82
N SER A 7 7.62 32.85 0.26
CA SER A 7 6.26 33.31 -0.07
C SER A 7 6.26 34.70 -0.73
N ASP A 8 5.36 35.59 -0.34
CA ASP A 8 5.22 36.97 -0.80
C ASP A 8 5.89 38.01 0.12
N PHE A 9 6.66 37.58 1.12
CA PHE A 9 7.27 38.49 2.08
C PHE A 9 8.34 39.42 1.46
N SER A 10 8.31 40.70 1.84
CA SER A 10 9.44 41.62 1.71
C SER A 10 10.50 41.33 2.77
N ASP A 11 11.71 41.87 2.66
CA ASP A 11 12.76 41.66 3.67
C ASP A 11 12.34 42.20 5.04
N GLN A 12 11.63 43.34 5.06
CA GLN A 12 11.10 43.94 6.28
C GLN A 12 9.97 43.10 6.88
N THR A 13 8.96 42.71 6.08
CA THR A 13 7.82 41.94 6.61
C THR A 13 8.24 40.53 7.01
N PHE A 14 9.22 39.93 6.34
CA PHE A 14 9.80 38.64 6.76
C PHE A 14 10.52 38.76 8.11
N ARG A 15 11.29 39.85 8.30
CA ARG A 15 11.95 40.12 9.58
C ARG A 15 10.94 40.28 10.71
N GLU A 16 9.92 41.11 10.50
CA GLU A 16 8.86 41.36 11.47
C GLU A 16 8.12 40.05 11.82
N PHE A 17 7.78 39.24 10.82
CA PHE A 17 7.13 37.94 11.01
C PHE A 17 7.98 37.00 11.88
N VAL A 18 9.27 36.85 11.57
CA VAL A 18 10.17 35.97 12.34
C VAL A 18 10.37 36.50 13.76
N MET A 19 10.56 37.82 13.90
CA MET A 19 10.73 38.49 15.19
C MET A 19 9.48 38.31 16.07
N GLU A 20 8.28 38.39 15.49
CA GLU A 20 7.03 38.20 16.22
C GLU A 20 6.95 36.79 16.83
N LYS A 21 7.21 35.76 16.01
CA LYS A 21 7.03 34.35 16.38
C LYS A 21 8.16 33.78 17.23
N THR A 22 9.39 34.25 17.04
CA THR A 22 10.58 33.64 17.66
C THR A 22 11.37 34.59 18.56
N LYS A 23 11.07 35.90 18.52
CA LYS A 23 11.86 36.97 19.17
C LYS A 23 13.30 37.07 18.67
N ILE A 24 13.60 36.51 17.50
CA ILE A 24 14.92 36.54 16.86
C ILE A 24 14.90 37.46 15.64
N ASP A 25 15.94 38.29 15.52
CA ASP A 25 16.14 39.13 14.34
C ASP A 25 16.87 38.33 13.24
N ILE A 26 16.11 37.85 12.25
CA ILE A 26 16.66 37.07 11.12
C ILE A 26 17.56 37.89 10.18
N LEU A 27 17.54 39.23 10.27
CA LEU A 27 18.45 40.09 9.52
C LEU A 27 19.81 40.27 10.19
N ALA A 28 20.00 39.79 11.42
CA ALA A 28 21.29 39.79 12.10
C ALA A 28 22.39 39.13 11.24
N GLU A 29 23.63 39.58 11.42
CA GLU A 29 24.78 39.15 10.63
C GLU A 29 25.02 37.63 10.75
N GLN A 30 24.73 37.05 11.91
CA GLN A 30 24.86 35.60 12.16
C GLN A 30 24.02 34.72 11.24
N TYR A 31 22.98 35.25 10.59
CA TYR A 31 22.17 34.51 9.62
C TYR A 31 22.54 34.81 8.15
N ALA A 32 23.51 35.70 7.91
CA ALA A 32 23.95 36.11 6.57
C ALA A 32 25.10 35.23 6.00
N GLU A 33 25.54 34.18 6.70
CA GLU A 33 26.69 33.35 6.34
C GLU A 33 26.62 32.75 4.93
N ASN A 34 25.41 32.39 4.47
CA ASN A 34 25.18 31.83 3.15
C ASN A 34 24.61 32.86 2.16
N GLY A 35 24.77 34.15 2.45
CA GLY A 35 24.26 35.29 1.67
C GLY A 35 23.08 36.01 2.33
N THR A 36 22.81 37.22 1.87
CA THR A 36 21.88 38.17 2.50
C THR A 36 20.41 37.99 2.12
N SER A 37 20.09 37.11 1.16
CA SER A 37 18.71 36.85 0.72
C SER A 37 17.88 36.16 1.81
N LYS A 38 16.56 36.44 1.86
CA LYS A 38 15.62 35.81 2.82
C LYS A 38 15.71 34.30 2.85
N ALA A 39 15.71 33.66 1.68
CA ALA A 39 15.79 32.20 1.61
C ALA A 39 17.13 31.65 2.13
N ASN A 40 18.23 32.40 2.04
CA ASN A 40 19.52 31.96 2.61
C ASN A 40 19.56 32.20 4.12
N ARG A 41 18.98 33.30 4.59
CA ARG A 41 18.81 33.59 6.01
C ARG A 41 17.91 32.57 6.70
N LEU A 42 16.77 32.20 6.09
CA LEU A 42 15.88 31.14 6.58
C LEU A 42 16.60 29.79 6.65
N ARG A 43 17.37 29.40 5.64
CA ARG A 43 18.15 28.15 5.72
C ARG A 43 19.20 28.17 6.83
N THR A 44 19.83 29.31 7.05
CA THR A 44 20.84 29.47 8.10
C THR A 44 20.16 29.41 9.48
N PHE A 45 19.00 30.04 9.62
CA PHE A 45 18.13 29.94 10.80
C PHE A 45 17.75 28.49 11.11
N LEU A 46 17.24 27.74 10.12
CA LEU A 46 16.85 26.33 10.28
C LEU A 46 18.01 25.40 10.68
N LYS A 47 19.26 25.79 10.42
CA LYS A 47 20.45 25.02 10.79
C LYS A 47 21.00 25.39 12.17
N LYS A 48 20.86 26.65 12.58
CA LYS A 48 21.49 27.19 13.80
C LYS A 48 20.58 27.12 15.01
N GLU A 49 19.28 27.25 14.81
CA GLU A 49 18.34 27.36 15.91
C GLU A 49 17.88 26.01 16.45
N SER A 50 17.41 26.01 17.70
CA SER A 50 16.86 24.81 18.35
C SER A 50 15.61 24.31 17.64
N ASN A 51 15.31 23.00 17.74
CA ASN A 51 14.09 22.42 17.19
C ASN A 51 12.82 23.17 17.65
N ALA A 52 12.76 23.61 18.92
CA ALA A 52 11.63 24.36 19.44
C ALA A 52 11.45 25.72 18.73
N THR A 53 12.55 26.45 18.55
CA THR A 53 12.58 27.73 17.85
C THR A 53 12.23 27.57 16.36
N VAL A 54 12.74 26.50 15.74
CA VAL A 54 12.46 26.15 14.34
C VAL A 54 10.98 25.83 14.13
N VAL A 55 10.38 25.03 15.02
CA VAL A 55 8.95 24.72 15.01
C VAL A 55 8.12 25.99 15.15
N ALA A 56 8.48 26.86 16.10
CA ALA A 56 7.76 28.12 16.36
C ALA A 56 7.72 29.05 15.14
N LEU A 57 8.68 28.93 14.21
CA LEU A 57 8.67 29.66 12.95
C LEU A 57 7.98 28.91 11.80
N LEU A 58 8.30 27.63 11.62
CA LEU A 58 7.84 26.86 10.46
C LEU A 58 6.34 26.62 10.46
N GLU A 59 5.73 26.40 11.63
CA GLU A 59 4.29 26.15 11.73
C GLU A 59 3.45 27.36 11.26
N PRO A 60 3.66 28.58 11.79
CA PRO A 60 2.98 29.77 11.27
C PRO A 60 3.28 30.06 9.79
N LEU A 61 4.49 29.74 9.31
CA LEU A 61 4.86 29.97 7.91
C LEU A 61 4.10 29.04 6.95
N LEU A 62 3.85 27.79 7.36
CA LEU A 62 3.03 26.85 6.61
C LEU A 62 1.56 27.27 6.60
N GLU A 63 1.03 27.72 7.74
CA GLU A 63 -0.33 28.26 7.84
C GLU A 63 -0.52 29.49 6.95
N TYR A 64 0.44 30.40 6.95
CA TYR A 64 0.44 31.57 6.07
C TYR A 64 0.41 31.17 4.59
N ALA A 65 1.27 30.23 4.19
CA ALA A 65 1.33 29.75 2.80
C ALA A 65 0.05 29.02 2.37
N LEU A 66 -0.65 28.35 3.30
CA LEU A 66 -1.94 27.73 3.04
C LEU A 66 -3.02 28.79 2.82
N LYS A 67 -3.10 29.77 3.73
CA LYS A 67 -4.08 30.85 3.68
C LYS A 67 -3.95 31.71 2.43
N GLU A 68 -2.71 32.06 2.04
CA GLU A 68 -2.45 32.80 0.80
C GLU A 68 -3.06 32.07 -0.41
N LYS A 69 -2.96 30.74 -0.48
CA LYS A 69 -3.49 29.99 -1.62
C LYS A 69 -5.02 29.85 -1.60
N THR A 70 -5.61 29.66 -0.43
CA THR A 70 -7.07 29.58 -0.27
C THR A 70 -7.76 30.92 -0.55
N ASP A 71 -7.17 32.05 -0.13
CA ASP A 71 -7.76 33.38 -0.28
C ASP A 71 -7.73 33.89 -1.74
N PHE A 72 -6.83 33.34 -2.58
CA PHE A 72 -6.73 33.69 -4.01
C PHE A 72 -7.45 32.72 -4.95
N ASP A 73 -8.31 31.83 -4.43
CA ASP A 73 -9.04 30.80 -5.21
C ASP A 73 -8.11 30.00 -6.14
N ARG A 74 -6.86 29.84 -5.69
CA ARG A 74 -5.81 29.11 -6.41
C ARG A 74 -5.76 27.71 -5.84
N ASP A 75 -6.26 26.75 -6.61
CA ASP A 75 -6.18 25.34 -6.26
C ASP A 75 -4.74 24.94 -5.94
N LEU A 76 -4.55 24.23 -4.82
CA LEU A 76 -3.26 23.67 -4.43
C LEU A 76 -2.93 22.56 -5.40
N GLY A 77 -2.21 22.86 -6.47
CA GLY A 77 -1.77 21.83 -7.41
C GLY A 77 -1.12 20.66 -6.66
N ALA A 78 -1.37 19.42 -7.11
CA ALA A 78 -1.02 18.18 -6.39
C ALA A 78 0.45 18.07 -5.90
N ARG A 79 1.38 18.81 -6.53
CA ARG A 79 2.76 18.93 -6.06
C ARG A 79 2.88 19.72 -4.76
N ASP A 80 2.17 20.83 -4.65
CA ASP A 80 2.20 21.73 -3.50
C ASP A 80 1.49 21.11 -2.29
N GLU A 81 0.41 20.37 -2.53
CA GLU A 81 -0.28 19.62 -1.48
C GLU A 81 0.62 18.54 -0.86
N ARG A 82 1.35 17.76 -1.69
CA ARG A 82 2.33 16.79 -1.20
C ARG A 82 3.44 17.45 -0.38
N LEU A 83 3.99 18.57 -0.87
CA LEU A 83 5.03 19.30 -0.15
C LEU A 83 4.53 19.85 1.18
N PHE A 84 3.28 20.30 1.24
CA PHE A 84 2.64 20.76 2.47
C PHE A 84 2.47 19.64 3.50
N ILE A 85 1.98 18.48 3.07
CA ILE A 85 1.83 17.29 3.94
C ILE A 85 3.18 16.86 4.49
N GLU A 86 4.22 16.77 3.64
CA GLU A 86 5.57 16.41 4.08
C GLU A 86 6.16 17.44 5.03
N ALA A 87 5.96 18.74 4.77
CA ALA A 87 6.43 19.79 5.67
C ALA A 87 5.74 19.72 7.05
N ARG A 88 4.43 19.43 7.11
CA ARG A 88 3.72 19.22 8.38
C ARG A 88 4.26 18.00 9.15
N LYS A 89 4.58 16.90 8.47
CA LYS A 89 5.19 15.73 9.12
C LYS A 89 6.54 16.08 9.76
N ILE A 90 7.36 16.87 9.06
CA ILE A 90 8.65 17.34 9.58
C ILE A 90 8.45 18.21 10.83
N VAL A 91 7.52 19.17 10.79
CA VAL A 91 7.21 20.02 11.95
C VAL A 91 6.73 19.18 13.14
N GLN A 92 5.86 18.19 12.91
CA GLN A 92 5.40 17.30 13.97
C GLN A 92 6.54 16.50 14.58
N LYS A 93 7.44 15.96 13.75
CA LYS A 93 8.63 15.24 14.23
C LYS A 93 9.52 16.14 15.11
N LEU A 94 9.76 17.38 14.69
CA LEU A 94 10.54 18.34 15.46
C LEU A 94 9.85 18.73 16.78
N LYS A 95 8.51 18.79 16.81
CA LYS A 95 7.72 18.97 18.04
C LYS A 95 7.90 17.81 19.02
N ASP A 96 7.85 16.59 18.52
CA ASP A 96 8.01 15.39 19.34
C ASP A 96 9.44 15.34 19.91
N GLU A 97 10.45 15.67 19.11
CA GLU A 97 11.86 15.75 19.53
C GLU A 97 12.11 16.89 20.54
N SER A 98 11.44 18.04 20.39
CA SER A 98 11.57 19.18 21.30
C SER A 98 10.79 18.98 22.61
N SER A 99 9.68 18.23 22.59
CA SER A 99 8.89 17.86 23.77
C SER A 99 9.62 16.84 24.66
N GLN A 100 10.55 16.07 24.09
CA GLN A 100 11.42 15.16 24.84
C GLN A 100 12.60 15.86 25.55
N ASN A 101 12.80 17.17 25.36
CA ASN A 101 14.05 17.87 25.72
C ASN A 101 14.04 18.91 26.87
N PRO A 102 12.93 19.27 27.55
CA PRO A 102 13.02 20.08 28.78
C PRO A 102 13.22 19.25 30.04
N LEU A 103 12.69 18.01 30.09
CA LEU A 103 12.76 17.13 31.27
C LEU A 103 14.11 16.41 31.43
N ARG A 104 14.85 16.22 30.33
CA ARG A 104 16.15 15.52 30.33
C ARG A 104 17.31 16.35 30.87
N THR A 105 17.22 17.67 30.84
CA THR A 105 18.33 18.56 31.28
C THR A 105 18.30 18.83 32.79
N ALA A 106 17.15 18.63 33.46
CA ALA A 106 16.99 18.95 34.88
C ALA A 106 17.27 17.77 35.84
N MET A 107 17.15 16.51 35.39
CA MET A 107 17.45 15.33 36.23
C MET A 107 18.78 14.69 35.85
N LYS A 108 19.81 15.16 36.55
CA LYS A 108 21.05 14.43 36.78
C LYS A 108 20.71 13.04 37.36
N LEU A 109 20.69 11.98 36.53
CA LEU A 109 20.82 10.58 36.98
C LEU A 109 21.55 9.78 35.90
N VAL A 110 22.74 9.29 36.27
CA VAL A 110 23.69 8.50 35.48
C VAL A 110 23.26 7.03 35.52
N TYR A 111 21.98 6.75 35.28
CA TYR A 111 21.46 5.40 35.33
C TYR A 111 20.48 5.19 34.18
N PRO A 112 20.65 4.14 33.37
CA PRO A 112 19.74 3.87 32.28
C PRO A 112 18.36 3.53 32.85
N THR A 113 17.35 4.12 32.24
CA THR A 113 15.96 3.84 32.57
C THR A 113 15.53 2.48 32.05
N LYS A 114 14.44 1.94 32.61
CA LYS A 114 13.80 0.71 32.12
C LYS A 114 13.53 0.72 30.62
N ASN A 115 13.06 1.86 30.09
CA ASN A 115 12.78 2.04 28.66
C ASN A 115 14.06 1.97 27.80
N GLU A 116 15.18 2.49 28.29
CA GLU A 116 16.47 2.44 27.59
C GLU A 116 17.01 1.00 27.55
N ILE A 117 16.81 0.21 28.61
CA ILE A 117 17.13 -1.23 28.61
C ILE A 117 16.24 -2.00 27.63
N ILE A 118 14.95 -1.67 27.55
CA ILE A 118 14.06 -2.30 26.57
C ILE A 118 14.46 -1.92 25.13
N GLU A 119 14.81 -0.65 24.89
CA GLU A 119 15.28 -0.19 23.58
C GLU A 119 16.61 -0.84 23.18
N PHE A 120 17.50 -1.09 24.15
CA PHE A 120 18.72 -1.87 23.92
C PHE A 120 18.38 -3.24 23.32
N PHE A 121 17.45 -3.97 23.92
CA PHE A 121 17.04 -5.29 23.45
C PHE A 121 16.14 -5.30 22.22
N ARG A 122 15.61 -4.14 21.79
CA ARG A 122 15.02 -3.99 20.46
C ARG A 122 16.10 -4.02 19.38
N ASN A 123 17.25 -3.42 19.66
CA ASN A 123 18.33 -3.24 18.70
C ASN A 123 19.40 -4.34 18.77
N HIS A 124 19.41 -5.13 19.84
CA HIS A 124 20.37 -6.21 20.06
C HIS A 124 19.63 -7.54 20.27
N THR A 125 19.97 -8.54 19.46
CA THR A 125 19.39 -9.88 19.51
C THR A 125 20.34 -10.87 20.16
N GLY A 126 19.78 -11.87 20.85
CA GLY A 126 20.53 -12.89 21.57
C GLY A 126 20.74 -12.58 23.05
N PHE A 127 21.49 -13.45 23.73
CA PHE A 127 21.79 -13.32 25.14
C PHE A 127 22.97 -12.36 25.36
N HIS A 128 22.77 -11.37 26.21
CA HIS A 128 23.79 -10.40 26.64
C HIS A 128 23.97 -10.45 28.14
N THR A 129 25.22 -10.53 28.60
CA THR A 129 25.50 -10.49 30.04
C THR A 129 25.15 -9.13 30.63
N ALA A 130 24.77 -9.09 31.92
CA ALA A 130 24.53 -7.82 32.62
C ALA A 130 25.72 -6.85 32.49
N LEU A 131 26.94 -7.37 32.52
CA LEU A 131 28.16 -6.59 32.26
C LEU A 131 28.16 -5.98 30.85
N ARG A 132 27.88 -6.79 29.82
CA ARG A 132 27.90 -6.32 28.43
C ARG A 132 26.81 -5.29 28.15
N ILE A 133 25.63 -5.45 28.74
CA ILE A 133 24.53 -4.49 28.65
C ILE A 133 24.95 -3.16 29.28
N SER A 134 25.60 -3.23 30.44
CA SER A 134 26.10 -2.04 31.14
C SER A 134 27.18 -1.31 30.35
N GLU A 135 28.13 -2.02 29.78
CA GLU A 135 29.13 -1.43 28.87
C GLU A 135 28.47 -0.72 27.69
N LEU A 136 27.52 -1.36 27.01
CA LEU A 136 26.94 -0.80 25.80
C LEU A 136 26.00 0.39 26.07
N LEU A 137 25.32 0.40 27.22
CA LEU A 137 24.43 1.50 27.62
C LEU A 137 25.17 2.68 28.26
N VAL A 138 26.26 2.42 29.00
CA VAL A 138 26.91 3.44 29.85
C VAL A 138 28.29 3.84 29.32
N ALA A 139 29.06 2.92 28.71
CA ALA A 139 30.44 3.19 28.29
C ALA A 139 30.63 4.12 27.08
N PRO A 140 29.62 4.44 26.23
CA PRO A 140 29.78 5.53 25.24
C PRO A 140 30.12 6.89 25.89
N HIS A 141 29.97 7.00 27.21
CA HIS A 141 30.18 8.24 27.96
C HIS A 141 31.30 8.16 29.02
N ARG A 142 31.85 6.98 29.35
CA ARG A 142 32.93 6.78 30.35
C ARG A 142 33.75 5.50 30.14
N ASN A 143 34.99 5.49 30.63
CA ASN A 143 35.94 4.37 30.46
C ASN A 143 35.67 3.14 31.34
N ASN A 144 34.91 3.24 32.44
CA ASN A 144 34.58 2.12 33.35
C ASN A 144 33.21 2.34 34.02
N VAL A 145 32.40 1.28 34.12
CA VAL A 145 31.12 1.25 34.84
C VAL A 145 31.38 1.08 36.34
N GLN A 146 30.73 1.88 37.19
CA GLN A 146 30.88 1.78 38.65
C GLN A 146 29.90 0.77 39.25
N GLU A 147 30.28 0.15 40.36
CA GLU A 147 29.49 -0.88 41.07
C GLU A 147 28.01 -0.48 41.33
N PRO A 148 27.66 0.77 41.71
CA PRO A 148 26.26 1.17 41.88
C PRO A 148 25.45 1.20 40.58
N GLU A 149 26.09 1.56 39.46
CA GLU A 149 25.45 1.64 38.12
C GLU A 149 25.09 0.25 37.63
N TRP A 150 26.00 -0.69 37.81
CA TRP A 150 25.77 -2.07 37.44
C TRP A 150 24.69 -2.73 38.32
N ARG A 151 24.66 -2.47 39.64
CA ARG A 151 23.56 -2.94 40.50
C ARG A 151 22.20 -2.44 40.05
N HIS A 152 22.10 -1.16 39.67
CA HIS A 152 20.86 -0.59 39.18
C HIS A 152 20.39 -1.25 37.88
N ILE A 153 21.29 -1.46 36.92
CA ILE A 153 20.98 -2.14 35.66
C ILE A 153 20.52 -3.57 35.93
N ARG A 154 21.21 -4.28 36.81
CA ARG A 154 20.83 -5.64 37.22
C ARG A 154 19.43 -5.67 37.82
N ASP A 155 19.12 -4.76 38.73
CA ASP A 155 17.82 -4.71 39.40
C ASP A 155 16.69 -4.46 38.36
N LEU A 156 16.91 -3.57 37.39
CA LEU A 156 15.99 -3.35 36.28
C LEU A 156 15.86 -4.58 35.35
N LEU A 157 16.95 -5.30 35.08
CA LEU A 157 16.92 -6.52 34.27
C LEU A 157 16.10 -7.63 34.96
N HIS A 158 16.24 -7.80 36.27
CA HIS A 158 15.41 -8.74 37.04
C HIS A 158 13.96 -8.28 37.15
N GLU A 159 13.70 -6.96 37.27
CA GLU A 159 12.34 -6.42 37.21
C GLU A 159 11.68 -6.78 35.87
N LEU A 160 12.35 -6.49 34.76
CA LEU A 160 11.87 -6.83 33.41
C LEU A 160 11.71 -8.33 33.19
N LYS A 161 12.59 -9.14 33.78
CA LYS A 161 12.44 -10.60 33.80
C LYS A 161 11.18 -11.01 34.57
N SER A 162 10.95 -10.46 35.75
CA SER A 162 9.79 -10.78 36.60
C SER A 162 8.46 -10.40 35.92
N GLU A 163 8.48 -9.35 35.12
CA GLU A 163 7.36 -8.95 34.25
C GLU A 163 7.26 -9.79 32.96
N GLY A 164 8.22 -10.68 32.74
CA GLY A 164 8.24 -11.65 31.65
C GLY A 164 8.71 -11.09 30.30
N PHE A 165 9.41 -9.95 30.29
CA PHE A 165 9.98 -9.34 29.07
C PHE A 165 11.30 -9.97 28.65
N LEU A 166 12.10 -10.43 29.62
CA LEU A 166 13.42 -11.01 29.40
C LEU A 166 13.47 -12.49 29.81
N LEU A 167 14.26 -13.26 29.08
CA LEU A 167 14.72 -14.60 29.45
C LEU A 167 16.11 -14.49 30.05
N VAL A 168 16.42 -15.34 31.03
CA VAL A 168 17.75 -15.41 31.64
C VAL A 168 18.34 -16.79 31.43
N GLU A 169 19.55 -16.82 30.89
CA GLU A 169 20.39 -18.01 30.82
C GLU A 169 21.40 -17.95 31.99
N LYS A 170 21.57 -19.08 32.70
CA LYS A 170 22.49 -19.24 33.83
C LYS A 170 22.14 -18.41 35.07
N GLU A 171 20.86 -18.41 35.44
CA GLU A 171 20.37 -17.79 36.67
C GLU A 171 21.10 -18.31 37.92
N GLY A 172 21.52 -17.39 38.80
CA GLY A 172 22.20 -17.72 40.05
C GLY A 172 23.71 -18.01 39.93
N GLN A 173 24.31 -17.81 38.75
CA GLN A 173 25.76 -17.71 38.62
C GLN A 173 26.25 -16.33 39.08
N ASP A 174 27.58 -16.14 39.12
CA ASP A 174 28.20 -14.86 39.42
C ASP A 174 27.48 -13.74 38.66
N ILE A 175 27.20 -12.66 39.39
CA ILE A 175 26.31 -11.59 39.01
C ILE A 175 26.69 -10.92 37.67
N TYR A 176 27.96 -11.02 37.27
CA TYR A 176 28.47 -10.52 36.00
C TYR A 176 28.13 -11.39 34.78
N ASN A 177 27.81 -12.66 35.00
CA ASN A 177 27.72 -13.69 33.97
C ASN A 177 26.27 -14.14 33.66
N GLU A 178 25.27 -13.62 34.39
CA GLU A 178 23.87 -13.82 34.02
C GLU A 178 23.60 -13.18 32.65
N ALA A 179 23.10 -13.98 31.71
CA ALA A 179 22.86 -13.54 30.35
C ALA A 179 21.36 -13.36 30.11
N PHE A 180 20.97 -12.20 29.64
CA PHE A 180 19.58 -11.81 29.41
C PHE A 180 19.31 -11.73 27.91
N SER A 181 18.17 -12.24 27.45
CA SER A 181 17.71 -12.09 26.06
C SER A 181 16.27 -11.61 26.06
N SER A 182 15.90 -10.80 25.07
CA SER A 182 14.50 -10.45 24.87
C SER A 182 13.70 -11.57 24.20
N THR A 183 12.39 -11.54 24.43
CA THR A 183 11.43 -12.22 23.57
C THR A 183 10.88 -11.18 22.57
N PRO A 184 11.13 -11.35 21.25
CA PRO A 184 10.75 -10.36 20.23
C PRO A 184 9.27 -9.95 20.30
N ASP A 185 8.40 -10.89 20.63
CA ASP A 185 6.94 -10.69 20.70
C ASP A 185 6.51 -9.78 21.85
N LYS A 186 7.28 -9.69 22.94
CA LYS A 186 6.86 -8.97 24.16
C LYS A 186 7.46 -7.58 24.30
N ILE A 187 8.66 -7.34 23.77
CA ILE A 187 9.19 -5.97 23.63
C ILE A 187 8.27 -5.15 22.75
N LYS A 188 7.77 -5.75 21.67
CA LYS A 188 6.78 -5.13 20.80
C LYS A 188 5.52 -4.72 21.58
N LYS A 189 5.00 -5.62 22.43
CA LYS A 189 3.84 -5.38 23.29
C LYS A 189 4.04 -4.28 24.34
N TYR A 190 5.23 -4.13 24.92
CA TYR A 190 5.50 -3.06 25.91
C TYR A 190 5.32 -1.66 25.31
N PHE A 191 5.82 -1.45 24.09
CA PHE A 191 5.67 -0.18 23.38
C PHE A 191 4.27 0.05 22.80
N GLU A 192 3.48 -1.01 22.62
CA GLU A 192 2.06 -0.95 22.28
C GLU A 192 1.22 -0.48 23.49
N VAL A 193 1.60 -0.87 24.72
CA VAL A 193 0.91 -0.44 25.95
C VAL A 193 1.25 1.00 26.34
N SER A 194 2.47 1.49 26.07
CA SER A 194 2.89 2.85 26.43
C SER A 194 2.34 3.95 25.52
N LYS A 195 1.77 3.60 24.36
CA LYS A 195 1.15 4.53 23.41
C LYS A 195 -0.37 4.33 23.45
N GLY A 196 -1.00 4.87 24.50
CA GLY A 196 -2.45 5.02 24.52
C GLY A 196 -2.96 5.76 23.28
N ASP A 197 -4.06 5.27 22.72
CA ASP A 197 -4.87 5.86 21.65
C ASP A 197 -4.38 5.81 20.20
N GLN A 198 -3.63 4.77 19.81
CA GLN A 198 -3.60 4.39 18.38
C GLN A 198 -4.00 2.94 18.15
N MET A 199 -5.13 2.80 17.45
CA MET A 199 -5.70 1.60 16.85
C MET A 199 -4.59 0.61 16.43
N LEU A 200 -4.63 -0.60 17.00
CA LEU A 200 -3.71 -1.69 16.67
C LEU A 200 -3.59 -1.84 15.14
N ASP A 201 -2.36 -1.94 14.64
CA ASP A 201 -2.09 -2.25 13.23
C ASP A 201 -2.90 -3.48 12.81
N SER A 202 -3.91 -3.29 11.98
CA SER A 202 -4.88 -4.31 11.53
C SER A 202 -4.18 -5.59 11.04
N LYS A 203 -2.97 -5.47 10.48
CA LYS A 203 -2.17 -6.61 10.02
C LYS A 203 -1.65 -7.48 11.17
N GLN A 204 -1.30 -6.88 12.30
CA GLN A 204 -0.73 -7.58 13.45
C GLN A 204 -1.79 -8.29 14.29
N VAL A 205 -2.96 -7.65 14.43
CA VAL A 205 -4.14 -8.28 15.04
C VAL A 205 -4.50 -9.54 14.26
N ARG A 206 -4.57 -9.44 12.93
CA ARG A 206 -4.85 -10.59 12.04
C ARG A 206 -3.85 -11.73 12.23
N MET A 207 -2.54 -11.44 12.19
CA MET A 207 -1.52 -12.48 12.36
C MET A 207 -1.59 -13.14 13.74
N SER A 208 -1.83 -12.37 14.78
CA SER A 208 -1.94 -12.88 16.16
C SER A 208 -3.17 -13.76 16.34
N LEU A 209 -4.31 -13.39 15.74
CA LEU A 209 -5.53 -14.22 15.73
C LEU A 209 -5.32 -15.52 14.94
N ILE A 210 -4.64 -15.46 13.78
CA ILE A 210 -4.30 -16.66 13.00
C ILE A 210 -3.44 -17.61 13.83
N THR A 211 -2.40 -17.12 14.49
CA THR A 211 -1.53 -17.96 15.35
C THR A 211 -2.31 -18.52 16.53
N PHE A 212 -3.18 -17.72 17.16
CA PHE A 212 -3.97 -18.14 18.31
C PHE A 212 -5.00 -19.24 17.97
N LEU A 213 -5.63 -19.17 16.80
CA LEU A 213 -6.61 -20.16 16.34
C LEU A 213 -5.97 -21.41 15.75
N ASN A 214 -4.74 -21.33 15.23
CA ASN A 214 -4.00 -22.48 14.69
C ASN A 214 -3.33 -23.35 15.76
N GLU A 215 -3.38 -22.97 17.04
CA GLU A 215 -2.69 -23.72 18.08
C GLU A 215 -3.37 -25.10 18.27
N PRO A 216 -2.63 -26.24 18.20
CA PRO A 216 -3.23 -27.57 18.06
C PRO A 216 -4.14 -28.02 19.22
N LYS A 217 -3.86 -27.56 20.44
CA LYS A 217 -4.61 -27.91 21.66
C LYS A 217 -6.05 -27.37 21.69
N PHE A 218 -6.51 -26.82 20.57
CA PHE A 218 -7.22 -25.57 20.60
C PHE A 218 -8.01 -25.32 19.28
N GLN A 219 -8.59 -26.37 18.71
CA GLN A 219 -9.34 -26.35 17.44
C GLN A 219 -10.55 -25.38 17.42
N LYS A 220 -11.29 -25.26 18.52
CA LYS A 220 -12.42 -24.33 18.66
C LYS A 220 -12.24 -23.43 19.89
N ARG A 221 -12.64 -22.16 19.80
CA ARG A 221 -12.64 -21.20 20.92
C ARG A 221 -13.96 -20.53 21.08
N SER A 222 -14.43 -20.38 22.32
CA SER A 222 -15.51 -19.43 22.56
C SER A 222 -15.07 -18.01 22.25
N PHE A 223 -15.99 -17.23 21.67
CA PHE A 223 -15.80 -15.83 21.35
C PHE A 223 -15.34 -15.04 22.58
N GLU A 224 -15.89 -15.35 23.77
CA GLU A 224 -15.48 -14.75 25.05
C GLU A 224 -14.02 -14.99 25.44
N VAL A 225 -13.43 -16.12 25.04
CA VAL A 225 -12.00 -16.40 25.29
C VAL A 225 -11.14 -15.59 24.31
N ILE A 226 -11.58 -15.44 23.05
CA ILE A 226 -10.90 -14.60 22.06
C ILE A 226 -10.95 -13.14 22.50
N LYS A 227 -12.13 -12.64 22.89
CA LYS A 227 -12.35 -11.27 23.37
C LYS A 227 -11.48 -10.91 24.57
N ARG A 228 -11.41 -11.80 25.58
CA ARG A 228 -10.51 -11.60 26.73
C ARG A 228 -9.03 -11.54 26.36
N ARG A 229 -8.62 -12.19 25.27
CA ARG A 229 -7.23 -12.21 24.80
C ARG A 229 -6.89 -11.02 23.91
N PHE A 230 -7.86 -10.53 23.14
CA PHE A 230 -7.75 -9.42 22.20
C PHE A 230 -8.60 -8.24 22.67
N THR A 231 -8.19 -7.65 23.80
CA THR A 231 -8.85 -6.46 24.37
C THR A 231 -8.66 -5.23 23.49
N GLY A 232 -9.62 -4.30 23.52
CA GLY A 232 -9.53 -3.04 22.77
C GLY A 232 -10.14 -3.09 21.37
N LEU A 233 -10.86 -4.18 21.04
CA LEU A 233 -11.73 -4.27 19.87
C LEU A 233 -13.16 -4.42 20.36
N GLU A 234 -14.08 -3.70 19.72
CA GLU A 234 -15.51 -3.92 19.91
C GLU A 234 -15.93 -5.29 19.35
N ASP A 235 -17.05 -5.78 19.85
CA ASP A 235 -17.58 -7.11 19.54
C ASP A 235 -17.78 -7.37 18.04
N PHE A 236 -18.20 -6.35 17.30
CA PHE A 236 -18.37 -6.45 15.85
C PHE A 236 -17.03 -6.39 15.11
N GLU A 237 -16.07 -5.61 15.59
CA GLU A 237 -14.74 -5.47 14.97
C GLU A 237 -13.97 -6.79 15.08
N LEU A 238 -14.00 -7.41 16.25
CA LEU A 238 -13.33 -8.70 16.47
C LEU A 238 -13.91 -9.79 15.57
N ARG A 239 -15.24 -9.83 15.40
CA ARG A 239 -15.90 -10.76 14.48
C ARG A 239 -15.52 -10.50 13.02
N ASN A 240 -15.45 -9.24 12.61
CA ASN A 240 -15.01 -8.87 11.26
C ASN A 240 -13.56 -9.27 10.99
N VAL A 241 -12.67 -9.11 11.98
CA VAL A 241 -11.28 -9.55 11.85
C VAL A 241 -11.21 -11.08 11.77
N LEU A 242 -11.97 -11.81 12.59
CA LEU A 242 -12.07 -13.28 12.55
C LEU A 242 -12.54 -13.79 11.18
N LEU A 243 -13.59 -13.18 10.61
CA LEU A 243 -14.05 -13.50 9.25
C LEU A 243 -12.98 -13.19 8.20
N SER A 244 -12.29 -12.06 8.33
CA SER A 244 -11.25 -11.64 7.37
C SER A 244 -10.04 -12.59 7.31
N ILE A 245 -9.81 -13.39 8.36
CA ILE A 245 -8.75 -14.41 8.40
C ILE A 245 -9.25 -15.82 8.06
N GLY A 246 -10.51 -15.97 7.65
CA GLY A 246 -11.11 -17.25 7.30
C GLY A 246 -11.50 -18.11 8.50
N ALA A 247 -11.77 -17.50 9.66
CA ALA A 247 -12.39 -18.21 10.77
C ALA A 247 -13.91 -18.29 10.57
N MET A 248 -14.50 -19.43 10.93
CA MET A 248 -15.95 -19.65 10.88
C MET A 248 -16.52 -19.73 12.29
N SER A 249 -17.72 -19.18 12.46
CA SER A 249 -18.48 -19.25 13.72
C SER A 249 -19.37 -20.50 13.75
N TYR A 250 -19.47 -21.12 14.92
CA TYR A 250 -20.32 -22.27 15.22
C TYR A 250 -21.08 -21.99 16.50
N ARG A 251 -22.26 -22.59 16.67
CA ARG A 251 -22.98 -22.59 17.94
C ARG A 251 -22.64 -23.87 18.71
N GLY A 252 -22.07 -23.72 19.90
CA GLY A 252 -21.75 -24.82 20.81
C GLY A 252 -23.00 -25.42 21.44
N SER A 253 -22.82 -26.53 22.16
CA SER A 253 -23.92 -27.29 22.78
C SER A 253 -24.61 -26.52 23.91
N GLU A 254 -23.93 -25.57 24.54
CA GLU A 254 -24.47 -24.71 25.59
C GLU A 254 -24.96 -23.35 25.03
N GLY A 255 -24.98 -23.20 23.70
CA GLY A 255 -25.39 -21.98 23.00
C GLY A 255 -24.27 -20.95 22.84
N GLU A 256 -23.06 -21.26 23.28
CA GLU A 256 -21.89 -20.39 23.16
C GLU A 256 -21.41 -20.26 21.70
N GLU A 257 -20.93 -19.07 21.34
CA GLU A 257 -20.38 -18.79 20.02
C GLU A 257 -18.93 -19.30 19.95
N LEU A 258 -18.68 -20.35 19.17
CA LEU A 258 -17.36 -20.95 18.97
C LEU A 258 -16.78 -20.51 17.62
N TRP A 259 -15.48 -20.28 17.56
CA TRP A 259 -14.76 -19.91 16.34
C TRP A 259 -13.60 -20.89 16.08
N GLU A 260 -13.43 -21.26 14.81
CA GLU A 260 -12.35 -22.13 14.33
C GLU A 260 -11.85 -21.62 12.98
N LEU A 261 -10.53 -21.67 12.75
CA LEU A 261 -9.99 -21.43 11.41
C LEU A 261 -10.41 -22.57 10.50
N GLN A 262 -10.98 -22.25 9.34
CA GLN A 262 -11.32 -23.26 8.35
C GLN A 262 -10.05 -24.02 7.97
N LYS A 263 -9.98 -25.32 8.37
CA LYS A 263 -8.90 -26.20 7.92
C LYS A 263 -8.93 -26.20 6.40
N ARG A 264 -7.83 -25.77 5.79
CA ARG A 264 -7.59 -26.04 4.37
C ARG A 264 -7.36 -27.54 4.26
N ASP A 265 -8.43 -28.30 4.05
CA ASP A 265 -8.35 -29.74 3.81
C ASP A 265 -7.41 -29.97 2.62
N GLY A 266 -6.27 -30.60 2.88
CA GLY A 266 -5.27 -30.85 1.85
C GLY A 266 -3.86 -31.20 2.35
N LYS A 267 -3.72 -31.79 3.54
CA LYS A 267 -2.40 -32.21 4.05
C LYS A 267 -2.23 -33.72 4.26
N ASP A 268 -3.28 -34.48 4.55
CA ASP A 268 -3.11 -35.90 4.92
C ASP A 268 -3.41 -36.90 3.78
N GLU A 269 -4.22 -36.56 2.78
CA GLU A 269 -4.39 -37.39 1.57
C GLU A 269 -3.28 -37.15 0.52
N PHE A 270 -2.50 -36.07 0.68
CA PHE A 270 -1.46 -35.67 -0.26
C PHE A 270 -0.24 -36.59 -0.22
N GLU A 271 0.10 -37.20 0.93
CA GLU A 271 1.29 -38.07 1.02
C GLU A 271 1.11 -39.39 0.25
N LYS A 272 -0.07 -40.03 0.31
CA LYS A 272 -0.33 -41.27 -0.43
C LYS A 272 -0.51 -41.06 -1.94
N HIS A 273 -1.02 -39.91 -2.38
CA HIS A 273 -1.05 -39.59 -3.81
C HIS A 273 0.31 -39.08 -4.31
N SER A 274 1.10 -38.36 -3.51
CA SER A 274 2.40 -37.80 -3.95
C SER A 274 3.48 -38.83 -4.26
N GLU A 275 3.39 -40.08 -3.78
CA GLU A 275 4.31 -41.14 -4.21
C GLU A 275 3.95 -41.70 -5.60
N GLN A 276 2.66 -41.69 -5.94
CA GLN A 276 2.16 -42.01 -7.28
C GLN A 276 2.36 -40.84 -8.25
N THR A 277 2.20 -39.59 -7.79
CA THR A 277 2.47 -38.39 -8.58
C THR A 277 3.97 -38.09 -8.72
N ARG A 278 4.84 -38.44 -7.76
CA ARG A 278 6.32 -38.27 -7.90
C ARG A 278 6.93 -39.13 -9.02
N ARG A 279 6.29 -40.24 -9.41
CA ARG A 279 6.68 -41.00 -10.60
C ARG A 279 6.14 -40.41 -11.91
N ALA A 280 5.17 -39.50 -11.85
CA ALA A 280 4.57 -38.84 -13.02
C ALA A 280 5.05 -37.38 -13.20
N ASP A 281 5.46 -36.68 -12.13
CA ASP A 281 5.90 -35.28 -12.14
C ASP A 281 7.36 -35.07 -12.54
N SER A 282 8.18 -36.13 -12.67
CA SER A 282 9.49 -36.02 -13.32
C SER A 282 9.40 -35.88 -14.85
N THR A 283 8.19 -35.84 -15.42
CA THR A 283 7.96 -35.78 -16.87
C THR A 283 7.09 -34.62 -17.37
N LEU A 284 6.58 -33.72 -16.51
CA LEU A 284 5.73 -32.60 -16.97
C LEU A 284 6.07 -31.28 -16.28
N ASN A 285 7.06 -30.59 -16.85
CA ASN A 285 7.09 -29.13 -16.87
C ASN A 285 6.97 -28.66 -18.33
N PRO A 286 5.77 -28.31 -18.82
CA PRO A 286 5.70 -27.63 -20.10
C PRO A 286 4.67 -26.49 -20.14
N GLU A 287 4.72 -25.48 -19.27
CA GLU A 287 3.97 -24.23 -19.53
C GLU A 287 4.73 -22.94 -19.16
N GLN A 288 6.06 -22.92 -19.37
CA GLN A 288 6.69 -21.67 -19.77
C GLN A 288 6.65 -21.60 -21.29
N PRO A 289 6.11 -20.52 -21.90
CA PRO A 289 6.17 -20.37 -23.34
C PRO A 289 7.63 -20.44 -23.76
N LYS A 290 7.93 -21.18 -24.84
CA LYS A 290 9.26 -21.42 -25.43
C LYS A 290 9.90 -20.13 -25.99
N ILE A 291 9.81 -19.02 -25.27
CA ILE A 291 10.22 -17.67 -25.68
C ILE A 291 11.74 -17.64 -25.90
N VAL A 292 12.51 -18.28 -25.02
CA VAL A 292 13.98 -18.32 -25.12
C VAL A 292 14.43 -19.09 -26.37
N GLY A 293 13.79 -20.21 -26.68
CA GLY A 293 14.07 -20.99 -27.89
C GLY A 293 13.71 -20.24 -29.18
N ASN A 294 12.60 -19.51 -29.17
CA ASN A 294 12.17 -18.72 -30.33
C ASN A 294 13.11 -17.54 -30.60
N PHE A 295 13.64 -16.89 -29.55
CA PHE A 295 14.56 -15.75 -29.71
C PHE A 295 15.89 -16.17 -30.35
N ALA A 296 16.46 -17.31 -29.94
CA ALA A 296 17.68 -17.86 -30.54
C ALA A 296 17.47 -18.24 -32.02
N TRP A 297 16.30 -18.80 -32.35
CA TRP A 297 15.93 -19.10 -33.74
C TRP A 297 15.82 -17.83 -34.61
N TRP A 298 15.21 -16.76 -34.08
CA TRP A 298 15.12 -15.46 -34.78
C TRP A 298 16.49 -14.81 -35.02
N LEU A 299 17.41 -14.88 -34.06
CA LEU A 299 18.78 -14.41 -34.25
C LEU A 299 19.53 -15.23 -35.32
N GLY A 300 19.29 -16.53 -35.36
CA GLY A 300 19.77 -17.41 -36.44
C GLY A 300 19.24 -16.99 -37.82
N LEU A 301 17.95 -16.70 -37.91
CA LEU A 301 17.30 -16.22 -39.13
C LEU A 301 17.84 -14.85 -39.58
N LEU A 302 18.08 -13.92 -38.66
CA LEU A 302 18.68 -12.62 -38.95
C LEU A 302 20.12 -12.76 -39.50
N ARG A 303 20.90 -13.69 -38.94
CA ARG A 303 22.26 -13.95 -39.40
C ARG A 303 22.28 -14.60 -40.78
N SER A 304 21.39 -15.55 -41.05
CA SER A 304 21.30 -16.22 -42.36
C SER A 304 20.78 -15.28 -43.45
N THR A 305 19.78 -14.45 -43.15
CA THR A 305 19.23 -13.45 -44.08
C THR A 305 20.23 -12.34 -44.40
N ASN A 306 21.01 -11.86 -43.41
CA ASN A 306 22.10 -10.92 -43.66
C ASN A 306 23.14 -11.53 -44.62
N HIS A 307 23.54 -12.78 -44.39
CA HIS A 307 24.48 -13.48 -45.25
C HIS A 307 23.95 -13.64 -46.69
N ALA A 308 22.67 -14.01 -46.84
CA ALA A 308 22.02 -14.10 -48.15
C ALA A 308 21.95 -12.74 -48.87
N LEU A 309 21.47 -11.68 -48.20
CA LEU A 309 21.43 -10.31 -48.74
C LEU A 309 22.81 -9.82 -49.19
N SER A 310 23.86 -10.26 -48.48
CA SER A 310 25.24 -9.92 -48.81
C SER A 310 25.73 -10.49 -50.13
N ARG A 311 25.12 -11.58 -50.63
CA ARG A 311 25.46 -12.18 -51.93
C ARG A 311 24.76 -11.47 -53.10
N TYR A 312 23.53 -11.00 -52.92
CA TYR A 312 22.71 -10.51 -54.02
C TYR A 312 22.71 -8.99 -54.22
N ILE A 313 22.85 -8.19 -53.15
CA ILE A 313 22.68 -6.73 -53.24
C ILE A 313 24.02 -6.05 -53.08
N LYS A 314 24.74 -5.56 -54.09
CA LYS A 314 26.11 -5.00 -53.85
C LYS A 314 26.13 -3.69 -53.03
N SER A 315 25.04 -2.92 -53.02
CA SER A 315 24.96 -1.65 -52.27
C SER A 315 24.84 -1.86 -50.76
N LYS A 316 25.82 -1.34 -50.01
CA LYS A 316 25.84 -1.39 -48.53
C LYS A 316 24.66 -0.61 -47.92
N ALA A 317 24.27 0.51 -48.53
CA ALA A 317 23.13 1.31 -48.06
C ALA A 317 21.80 0.55 -48.20
N LEU A 318 21.58 -0.09 -49.34
CA LEU A 318 20.35 -0.85 -49.59
C LEU A 318 20.26 -2.10 -48.70
N ARG A 319 21.39 -2.80 -48.47
CA ARG A 319 21.45 -3.90 -47.48
C ARG A 319 21.06 -3.44 -46.08
N SER A 320 21.60 -2.31 -45.64
CA SER A 320 21.37 -1.79 -44.29
C SER A 320 19.90 -1.40 -44.09
N LEU A 321 19.28 -0.78 -45.11
CA LEU A 321 17.85 -0.44 -45.08
C LEU A 321 16.97 -1.70 -44.99
N LEU A 322 17.25 -2.73 -45.79
CA LEU A 322 16.47 -3.97 -45.78
C LEU A 322 16.60 -4.74 -44.46
N LEU A 323 17.80 -4.75 -43.86
CA LEU A 323 18.00 -5.31 -42.52
C LEU A 323 17.22 -4.52 -41.46
N LEU A 324 17.20 -3.20 -41.55
CA LEU A 324 16.44 -2.36 -40.63
C LEU A 324 14.92 -2.64 -40.73
N ILE A 325 14.39 -2.75 -41.95
CA ILE A 325 12.98 -3.11 -42.20
C ILE A 325 12.67 -4.50 -41.65
N LEU A 326 13.57 -5.48 -41.85
CA LEU A 326 13.41 -6.84 -41.35
C LEU A 326 13.41 -6.87 -39.82
N VAL A 327 14.36 -6.19 -39.18
CA VAL A 327 14.43 -6.08 -37.71
C VAL A 327 13.17 -5.41 -37.17
N PHE A 328 12.72 -4.32 -37.79
CA PHE A 328 11.49 -3.64 -37.38
C PHE A 328 10.25 -4.54 -37.55
N SER A 329 10.18 -5.32 -38.63
CA SER A 329 9.10 -6.28 -38.87
C SER A 329 9.10 -7.41 -37.84
N ILE A 330 10.27 -7.91 -37.46
CA ILE A 330 10.42 -8.94 -36.42
C ILE A 330 10.06 -8.38 -35.05
N LEU A 331 10.49 -7.16 -34.72
CA LEU A 331 10.10 -6.48 -33.48
C LEU A 331 8.60 -6.22 -33.45
N PHE A 332 7.99 -5.84 -34.56
CA PHE A 332 6.55 -5.60 -34.66
C PHE A 332 5.74 -6.90 -34.56
N MET A 333 6.15 -7.97 -35.24
CA MET A 333 5.52 -9.29 -35.11
C MET A 333 5.73 -9.89 -33.72
N GLY A 334 6.93 -9.73 -33.15
CA GLY A 334 7.25 -10.11 -31.78
C GLY A 334 6.40 -9.35 -30.78
N ALA A 335 6.24 -8.03 -30.95
CA ALA A 335 5.36 -7.21 -30.13
C ALA A 335 3.88 -7.60 -30.29
N LYS A 336 3.41 -7.93 -31.50
CA LYS A 336 2.05 -8.42 -31.72
C LYS A 336 1.81 -9.79 -31.11
N PHE A 337 2.72 -10.74 -31.31
CA PHE A 337 2.62 -12.08 -30.73
C PHE A 337 2.74 -12.02 -29.20
N TYR A 338 3.67 -11.21 -28.69
CA TYR A 338 3.83 -10.97 -27.27
C TYR A 338 2.60 -10.26 -26.70
N ALA A 339 2.07 -9.23 -27.35
CA ALA A 339 0.80 -8.61 -26.96
C ALA A 339 -0.34 -9.63 -26.99
N HIS A 340 -0.43 -10.50 -27.99
CA HIS A 340 -1.48 -11.51 -28.04
C HIS A 340 -1.34 -12.60 -26.97
N ALA A 341 -0.10 -12.96 -26.59
CA ALA A 341 0.21 -13.92 -25.55
C ALA A 341 0.17 -13.32 -24.12
N PHE A 342 0.33 -12.00 -23.99
CA PHE A 342 0.30 -11.27 -22.71
C PHE A 342 -0.94 -10.40 -22.51
N LEU A 343 -1.82 -10.29 -23.49
CA LEU A 343 -3.25 -10.13 -23.27
C LEU A 343 -3.71 -11.46 -22.64
N ASP A 344 -3.23 -11.66 -21.42
CA ASP A 344 -3.56 -12.71 -20.48
C ASP A 344 -5.08 -12.80 -20.56
N THR A 345 -5.62 -13.89 -21.10
CA THR A 345 -7.06 -14.08 -21.10
C THR A 345 -7.43 -14.14 -19.64
N GLY A 346 -7.93 -13.03 -19.10
CA GLY A 346 -8.16 -12.87 -17.67
C GLY A 346 -8.94 -14.07 -17.15
N TYR A 347 -8.76 -14.45 -15.89
CA TYR A 347 -9.37 -15.70 -15.42
C TYR A 347 -10.88 -15.71 -15.44
N PHE A 348 -11.47 -14.53 -15.54
CA PHE A 348 -12.88 -14.35 -15.72
C PHE A 348 -13.17 -13.76 -17.10
N SER A 349 -14.22 -14.26 -17.71
CA SER A 349 -14.94 -13.56 -18.77
C SER A 349 -16.18 -12.94 -18.13
N TYR A 350 -16.45 -11.68 -18.43
CA TYR A 350 -17.66 -11.01 -17.99
C TYR A 350 -18.51 -10.65 -19.20
N GLN A 351 -19.79 -11.00 -19.16
CA GLN A 351 -20.76 -10.69 -20.20
C GLN A 351 -21.88 -9.84 -19.59
N PRO A 352 -21.87 -8.51 -19.79
CA PRO A 352 -22.92 -7.65 -19.25
C PRO A 352 -24.26 -7.98 -19.90
N GLN A 353 -25.32 -7.97 -19.10
CA GLN A 353 -26.69 -8.17 -19.56
C GLN A 353 -27.52 -6.91 -19.42
N SER A 354 -27.45 -6.23 -18.28
CA SER A 354 -28.20 -5.01 -18.06
C SER A 354 -27.46 -4.07 -17.09
N MET A 355 -27.75 -2.79 -17.24
CA MET A 355 -27.21 -1.72 -16.42
C MET A 355 -28.32 -0.69 -16.25
N SER A 356 -28.60 -0.32 -15.01
CA SER A 356 -29.65 0.65 -14.69
C SER A 356 -29.17 1.59 -13.59
N TYR A 357 -29.67 2.81 -13.64
CA TYR A 357 -29.34 3.86 -12.68
C TYR A 357 -30.61 4.50 -12.16
N GLY A 358 -30.58 4.91 -10.91
CA GLY A 358 -31.62 5.69 -10.27
C GLY A 358 -31.03 6.67 -9.27
N SER A 359 -31.84 7.62 -8.83
CA SER A 359 -31.53 8.48 -7.68
C SER A 359 -32.75 8.60 -6.79
N GLU A 360 -32.55 8.85 -5.49
CA GLU A 360 -33.68 9.07 -4.56
C GLU A 360 -34.47 10.33 -4.92
N SER A 361 -33.79 11.37 -5.42
CA SER A 361 -34.39 12.62 -5.87
C SER A 361 -33.92 12.99 -7.27
N ALA A 362 -34.88 13.45 -8.09
CA ALA A 362 -34.63 13.89 -9.44
C ALA A 362 -33.95 15.27 -9.49
N GLU A 363 -34.13 16.11 -8.47
CA GLU A 363 -33.58 17.48 -8.45
C GLU A 363 -32.21 17.55 -7.77
N LYS A 364 -31.99 16.70 -6.76
CA LYS A 364 -30.73 16.62 -6.00
C LYS A 364 -30.40 15.16 -5.76
N PRO A 365 -29.63 14.52 -6.65
CA PRO A 365 -29.28 13.11 -6.49
C PRO A 365 -28.23 12.99 -5.39
N GLU A 366 -28.66 13.07 -4.12
CA GLU A 366 -27.78 12.85 -2.96
C GLU A 366 -27.35 11.40 -2.90
N ILE A 367 -28.28 10.49 -3.24
CA ILE A 367 -28.04 9.05 -3.30
C ILE A 367 -28.28 8.56 -4.71
N ILE A 368 -27.30 7.87 -5.26
CA ILE A 368 -27.37 7.21 -6.57
C ILE A 368 -27.41 5.70 -6.36
N TYR A 369 -28.35 5.08 -7.06
CA TYR A 369 -28.41 3.65 -7.23
C TYR A 369 -27.85 3.28 -8.58
N ALA A 370 -26.89 2.36 -8.62
CA ALA A 370 -26.39 1.79 -9.85
C ALA A 370 -26.48 0.27 -9.75
N ARG A 371 -27.32 -0.34 -10.58
CA ARG A 371 -27.54 -1.78 -10.62
C ARG A 371 -26.98 -2.36 -11.92
N PHE A 372 -26.18 -3.40 -11.78
CA PHE A 372 -25.48 -4.05 -12.87
C PHE A 372 -25.75 -5.54 -12.80
N GLN A 373 -26.06 -6.12 -13.96
CA GLN A 373 -26.33 -7.53 -14.08
C GLN A 373 -25.48 -8.10 -15.21
N GLY A 374 -24.83 -9.23 -14.96
CA GLY A 374 -24.12 -9.94 -16.01
C GLY A 374 -23.68 -11.33 -15.60
N ASP A 375 -23.18 -12.08 -16.58
CA ASP A 375 -22.64 -13.41 -16.38
C ASP A 375 -21.13 -13.31 -16.17
N VAL A 376 -20.65 -13.83 -15.04
CA VAL A 376 -19.21 -13.96 -14.76
C VAL A 376 -18.85 -15.43 -14.91
N ARG A 377 -17.93 -15.74 -15.83
CA ARG A 377 -17.46 -17.10 -16.09
C ARG A 377 -15.99 -17.25 -15.75
N ASN A 378 -15.64 -18.22 -14.93
CA ASN A 378 -14.24 -18.62 -14.74
C ASN A 378 -13.75 -19.38 -15.99
N ILE A 379 -12.89 -18.77 -16.79
CA ILE A 379 -12.30 -19.39 -17.99
C ILE A 379 -10.97 -20.11 -17.69
N SER A 380 -10.54 -20.13 -16.42
CA SER A 380 -9.38 -20.89 -15.97
C SER A 380 -9.68 -22.39 -15.88
N SER A 381 -8.65 -23.22 -16.07
CA SER A 381 -8.66 -24.66 -15.77
C SER A 381 -8.63 -24.99 -14.27
N SER A 382 -8.59 -23.98 -13.40
CA SER A 382 -8.46 -24.12 -11.95
C SER A 382 -9.49 -23.25 -11.23
N PRO A 383 -9.89 -23.59 -9.99
CA PRO A 383 -10.81 -22.76 -9.21
C PRO A 383 -10.26 -21.35 -8.95
N ARG A 384 -11.13 -20.34 -8.99
CA ARG A 384 -10.77 -18.91 -8.87
C ARG A 384 -11.74 -18.14 -7.98
N TYR A 385 -11.31 -16.94 -7.58
CA TYR A 385 -12.10 -16.05 -6.72
C TYR A 385 -12.20 -14.66 -7.34
N LEU A 386 -13.40 -14.09 -7.33
CA LEU A 386 -13.63 -12.67 -7.54
C LEU A 386 -13.48 -11.96 -6.19
N ARG A 387 -12.48 -11.09 -6.05
CA ARG A 387 -12.09 -10.55 -4.74
C ARG A 387 -12.68 -9.19 -4.46
N ASN A 388 -12.62 -8.29 -5.43
CA ASN A 388 -13.07 -6.91 -5.26
C ASN A 388 -13.97 -6.50 -6.41
N LEU A 389 -14.91 -5.63 -6.11
CA LEU A 389 -15.68 -4.87 -7.09
C LEU A 389 -15.45 -3.39 -6.79
N VAL A 390 -15.28 -2.58 -7.83
CA VAL A 390 -15.03 -1.15 -7.70
C VAL A 390 -15.98 -0.43 -8.64
N ALA A 391 -16.85 0.42 -8.10
CA ALA A 391 -17.63 1.35 -8.90
C ALA A 391 -16.76 2.57 -9.23
N VAL A 392 -16.75 2.96 -10.50
CA VAL A 392 -16.01 4.11 -11.00
C VAL A 392 -16.97 5.07 -11.67
N LEU A 393 -17.03 6.29 -11.12
CA LEU A 393 -17.76 7.40 -11.73
C LEU A 393 -16.77 8.23 -12.55
N TRP A 394 -16.93 8.25 -13.87
CA TRP A 394 -16.06 9.03 -14.75
C TRP A 394 -16.56 10.46 -14.89
N LYS A 395 -15.73 11.43 -14.52
CA LYS A 395 -15.94 12.85 -14.85
C LYS A 395 -15.81 13.08 -16.36
N ASP A 396 -14.75 12.52 -16.93
CA ASP A 396 -14.48 12.50 -18.37
C ASP A 396 -13.60 11.28 -18.69
N LYS A 397 -14.17 10.31 -19.43
CA LYS A 397 -13.44 9.09 -19.84
C LYS A 397 -12.22 9.39 -20.70
N SER A 398 -12.22 10.49 -21.47
CA SER A 398 -11.11 10.87 -22.34
C SER A 398 -9.94 11.54 -21.61
N LEU A 399 -10.21 12.13 -20.44
CA LEU A 399 -9.23 12.85 -19.62
C LEU A 399 -8.76 12.06 -18.39
N GLY A 400 -9.37 10.91 -18.09
CA GLY A 400 -8.96 10.06 -16.97
C GLY A 400 -9.45 10.51 -15.58
N SER A 401 -10.21 11.60 -15.51
CA SER A 401 -10.75 12.12 -14.24
C SER A 401 -11.90 11.24 -13.73
N THR A 402 -11.75 10.67 -12.53
CA THR A 402 -12.67 9.70 -11.93
C THR A 402 -12.85 9.88 -10.43
N TRP A 403 -14.02 9.48 -9.92
CA TRP A 403 -14.25 9.17 -8.51
C TRP A 403 -14.39 7.65 -8.36
N ARG A 404 -13.87 7.09 -7.26
CA ARG A 404 -13.87 5.64 -7.02
C ARG A 404 -14.52 5.28 -5.71
N TYR A 405 -15.29 4.22 -5.78
CA TYR A 405 -15.98 3.64 -4.65
C TYR A 405 -15.70 2.15 -4.66
N THR A 406 -14.73 1.71 -3.86
CA THR A 406 -14.45 0.28 -3.67
C THR A 406 -15.59 -0.32 -2.89
N TYR A 407 -16.17 -1.41 -3.40
CA TYR A 407 -17.29 -2.09 -2.75
C TYR A 407 -16.99 -2.39 -1.27
N SER A 408 -17.92 -2.01 -0.42
CA SER A 408 -18.06 -2.43 0.97
C SER A 408 -19.52 -2.82 1.20
N SER A 409 -19.80 -3.56 2.28
CA SER A 409 -21.17 -3.90 2.68
C SER A 409 -22.08 -2.67 2.81
N ASP A 410 -21.49 -1.51 3.10
CA ASP A 410 -22.23 -0.25 3.29
C ASP A 410 -22.54 0.44 1.96
N LEU A 411 -21.79 0.11 0.91
CA LEU A 411 -21.94 0.70 -0.42
C LEU A 411 -22.89 -0.10 -1.32
N GLY A 412 -23.37 -1.28 -0.91
CA GLY A 412 -24.26 -2.06 -1.76
C GLY A 412 -24.40 -3.53 -1.43
N GLU A 413 -25.25 -4.21 -2.19
CA GLU A 413 -25.48 -5.66 -2.09
C GLU A 413 -25.07 -6.36 -3.39
N ILE A 414 -24.57 -7.58 -3.24
CA ILE A 414 -24.29 -8.48 -4.35
C ILE A 414 -25.28 -9.63 -4.26
N HIS A 415 -25.95 -9.95 -5.35
CA HIS A 415 -26.86 -11.07 -5.42
C HIS A 415 -26.42 -12.08 -6.49
N LEU A 416 -26.53 -13.36 -6.14
CA LEU A 416 -26.55 -14.46 -7.09
C LEU A 416 -27.97 -14.60 -7.64
N ILE A 417 -28.11 -14.51 -8.96
CA ILE A 417 -29.40 -14.74 -9.61
C ILE A 417 -29.49 -16.22 -10.00
N ASP A 418 -30.44 -16.92 -9.39
CA ASP A 418 -30.77 -18.31 -9.72
C ASP A 418 -32.25 -18.41 -10.10
N GLY A 419 -32.51 -18.40 -11.41
CA GLY A 419 -33.86 -18.33 -11.97
C GLY A 419 -34.57 -17.03 -11.57
N ALA A 420 -35.63 -17.14 -10.76
CA ALA A 420 -36.39 -16.01 -10.21
C ALA A 420 -35.89 -15.58 -8.82
N SER A 421 -34.96 -16.32 -8.22
CA SER A 421 -34.43 -16.02 -6.89
C SER A 421 -33.24 -15.09 -6.98
N SER A 422 -33.17 -14.13 -6.06
CA SER A 422 -32.03 -13.24 -5.87
C SER A 422 -31.46 -13.49 -4.47
N ILE A 423 -30.31 -14.14 -4.39
CA ILE A 423 -29.70 -14.59 -3.13
C ILE A 423 -28.54 -13.66 -2.79
N PRO A 424 -28.57 -12.90 -1.68
CA PRO A 424 -27.45 -12.05 -1.31
C PRO A 424 -26.20 -12.90 -1.01
N ILE A 425 -25.06 -12.50 -1.55
CA ILE A 425 -23.76 -13.14 -1.36
C ILE A 425 -22.70 -12.08 -1.00
N SER A 426 -21.60 -12.52 -0.39
CA SER A 426 -20.47 -11.65 -0.05
C SER A 426 -19.22 -12.01 -0.87
N ILE A 427 -18.35 -11.03 -1.06
CA ILE A 427 -16.99 -11.25 -1.57
C ILE A 427 -16.09 -11.84 -0.47
N PRO A 428 -15.12 -12.72 -0.81
CA PRO A 428 -14.78 -13.17 -2.16
C PRO A 428 -15.75 -14.25 -2.70
N ILE A 429 -16.06 -14.18 -3.99
CA ILE A 429 -16.97 -15.14 -4.65
C ILE A 429 -16.14 -16.25 -5.30
N HIS A 430 -16.36 -17.50 -4.89
CA HIS A 430 -15.70 -18.68 -5.44
C HIS A 430 -16.32 -19.13 -6.78
N PHE A 431 -15.46 -19.56 -7.72
CA PHE A 431 -15.84 -20.15 -9.01
C PHE A 431 -15.04 -21.41 -9.31
N GLU A 432 -15.73 -22.50 -9.62
CA GLU A 432 -15.14 -23.72 -10.18
C GLU A 432 -14.63 -23.50 -11.61
N PRO A 433 -13.74 -24.36 -12.15
CA PRO A 433 -13.30 -24.28 -13.53
C PRO A 433 -14.50 -24.31 -14.50
N ASN A 434 -14.56 -23.36 -15.44
CA ASN A 434 -15.67 -23.18 -16.38
C ASN A 434 -17.04 -22.83 -15.77
N GLU A 435 -17.13 -22.59 -14.47
CA GLU A 435 -18.38 -22.17 -13.82
C GLU A 435 -18.78 -20.76 -14.27
N THR A 436 -20.06 -20.59 -14.58
CA THR A 436 -20.68 -19.29 -14.85
C THR A 436 -21.68 -18.98 -13.75
N LYS A 437 -21.56 -17.81 -13.13
CA LYS A 437 -22.54 -17.28 -12.18
C LYS A 437 -23.16 -16.02 -12.75
N LYS A 438 -24.49 -15.94 -12.64
CA LYS A 438 -25.24 -14.74 -12.96
C LYS A 438 -25.30 -13.85 -11.73
N LEU A 439 -24.68 -12.68 -11.81
CA LEU A 439 -24.53 -11.80 -10.67
C LEU A 439 -25.29 -10.49 -10.91
N GLU A 440 -25.94 -10.00 -9.87
CA GLU A 440 -26.45 -8.63 -9.75
C GLU A 440 -25.65 -7.89 -8.69
N TRP A 441 -25.21 -6.69 -9.01
CA TRP A 441 -24.54 -5.80 -8.05
C TRP A 441 -25.28 -4.49 -8.01
N ALA A 442 -25.75 -4.11 -6.83
CA ALA A 442 -26.44 -2.85 -6.59
C ALA A 442 -25.56 -1.96 -5.70
N PHE A 443 -25.10 -0.85 -6.24
CA PHE A 443 -24.34 0.17 -5.51
C PHE A 443 -25.27 1.29 -5.06
N LYS A 444 -25.13 1.69 -3.79
CA LYS A 444 -25.69 2.90 -3.20
C LYS A 444 -24.55 3.87 -2.93
N LEU A 445 -24.43 4.90 -3.77
CA LEU A 445 -23.40 5.92 -3.64
C LEU A 445 -24.00 7.15 -2.96
N ASP A 446 -23.56 7.43 -1.74
CA ASP A 446 -23.88 8.68 -1.04
C ASP A 446 -22.91 9.78 -1.51
N THR A 447 -23.48 10.80 -2.15
CA THR A 447 -22.76 11.95 -2.69
C THR A 447 -23.06 13.23 -1.91
N SER A 448 -23.80 13.15 -0.81
CA SER A 448 -24.19 14.31 0.01
C SER A 448 -22.99 15.14 0.47
N GLY A 449 -21.86 14.48 0.74
CA GLY A 449 -20.61 15.11 1.20
C GLY A 449 -19.70 15.68 0.10
N ASP A 450 -19.97 15.46 -1.18
CA ASP A 450 -19.09 15.86 -2.29
C ASP A 450 -19.85 16.77 -3.27
N GLU A 451 -19.65 18.09 -3.13
CA GLU A 451 -20.31 19.10 -3.97
C GLU A 451 -19.89 19.01 -5.45
N ASP A 452 -18.66 18.59 -5.74
CA ASP A 452 -18.17 18.41 -7.10
C ASP A 452 -18.85 17.22 -7.77
N VAL A 453 -19.00 16.11 -7.06
CA VAL A 453 -19.77 14.96 -7.53
C VAL A 453 -21.23 15.34 -7.75
N ARG A 454 -21.87 16.07 -6.81
CA ARG A 454 -23.26 16.52 -6.97
C ARG A 454 -23.44 17.46 -8.15
N ARG A 455 -22.57 18.47 -8.29
CA ARG A 455 -22.57 19.38 -9.44
C ARG A 455 -22.41 18.58 -10.73
N PHE A 456 -21.44 17.66 -10.76
CA PHE A 456 -21.19 16.82 -11.92
C PHE A 456 -22.38 15.92 -12.28
N LEU A 457 -23.07 15.34 -11.30
CA LEU A 457 -24.24 14.50 -11.51
C LEU A 457 -25.52 15.28 -11.83
N SER A 458 -25.54 16.58 -11.56
CA SER A 458 -26.63 17.46 -11.96
C SER A 458 -26.55 17.86 -13.44
N GLU A 459 -25.41 17.66 -14.09
CA GLU A 459 -25.22 17.92 -15.52
C GLU A 459 -25.96 16.86 -16.37
N ARG A 460 -27.22 17.17 -16.67
CA ARG A 460 -28.07 16.34 -17.54
C ARG A 460 -27.96 16.77 -19.00
N THR A 461 -27.93 15.78 -19.88
CA THR A 461 -28.23 15.98 -21.30
C THR A 461 -29.65 15.49 -21.54
N CYS A 462 -30.51 16.37 -22.05
CA CYS A 462 -31.89 16.04 -22.35
C CYS A 462 -32.12 16.01 -23.86
N ASN A 463 -32.87 15.02 -24.33
CA ASN A 463 -33.41 14.97 -25.69
C ASN A 463 -34.91 14.73 -25.61
N GLY A 464 -35.69 15.82 -25.74
CA GLY A 464 -37.11 15.82 -25.39
C GLY A 464 -37.32 15.67 -23.88
N ASP A 465 -38.32 14.87 -23.50
CA ASP A 465 -38.65 14.58 -22.09
C ASP A 465 -37.68 13.59 -21.42
N PHE A 466 -36.76 13.02 -22.20
CA PHE A 466 -35.76 12.09 -21.69
C PHE A 466 -34.47 12.83 -21.35
N CYS A 467 -34.20 12.97 -20.06
CA CYS A 467 -32.92 13.43 -19.55
C CYS A 467 -32.10 12.26 -19.03
N TRP A 468 -30.84 12.19 -19.45
CA TRP A 468 -29.86 11.28 -18.87
C TRP A 468 -28.67 12.08 -18.38
N ASN A 469 -27.97 11.57 -17.37
CA ASN A 469 -26.67 12.13 -17.02
C ASN A 469 -25.72 11.90 -18.19
N LYS A 470 -24.95 12.93 -18.58
CA LYS A 470 -23.90 12.80 -19.60
C LYS A 470 -22.79 11.81 -19.21
N ASN A 471 -22.86 11.32 -17.98
CA ASN A 471 -21.77 10.73 -17.24
C ASN A 471 -21.76 9.22 -17.43
N ASN A 472 -20.58 8.67 -17.70
CA ASN A 472 -20.41 7.24 -17.80
C ASN A 472 -20.07 6.70 -16.41
N PHE A 473 -21.01 6.01 -15.78
CA PHE A 473 -20.64 5.07 -14.72
C PHE A 473 -20.01 3.84 -15.37
N ASP A 474 -19.08 3.24 -14.65
CA ASP A 474 -18.41 2.01 -15.07
C ASP A 474 -18.19 1.14 -13.83
N ILE A 475 -18.20 -0.18 -14.02
CA ILE A 475 -17.77 -1.10 -12.98
C ILE A 475 -16.44 -1.69 -13.39
N LEU A 476 -15.52 -1.66 -12.44
CA LEU A 476 -14.27 -2.36 -12.50
C LEU A 476 -14.33 -3.56 -11.55
N ALA A 477 -14.36 -4.78 -12.10
CA ALA A 477 -14.30 -6.01 -11.33
C ALA A 477 -12.86 -6.50 -11.25
N ALA A 478 -12.36 -6.87 -10.06
CA ALA A 478 -10.98 -7.34 -9.89
C ALA A 478 -10.90 -8.81 -9.45
N ASP A 479 -10.14 -9.61 -10.19
CA ASP A 479 -9.95 -11.03 -9.90
C ASP A 479 -8.86 -11.30 -8.83
N SER A 480 -8.67 -12.59 -8.51
CA SER A 480 -7.65 -13.05 -7.56
C SER A 480 -6.19 -12.69 -7.89
N ARG A 481 -5.86 -12.30 -9.13
CA ARG A 481 -4.55 -11.83 -9.58
C ARG A 481 -4.46 -10.30 -9.64
N GLY A 482 -5.55 -9.58 -9.38
CA GLY A 482 -5.62 -8.14 -9.56
C GLY A 482 -5.82 -7.73 -11.02
N ASN A 483 -6.27 -8.64 -11.89
CA ASN A 483 -6.74 -8.28 -13.22
C ASN A 483 -8.08 -7.55 -13.08
N ILE A 484 -8.27 -6.47 -13.82
CA ILE A 484 -9.46 -5.63 -13.71
C ILE A 484 -10.25 -5.68 -15.01
N PHE A 485 -11.56 -5.89 -14.94
CA PHE A 485 -12.46 -5.94 -16.10
C PHE A 485 -13.39 -4.74 -16.04
N ASN A 486 -13.64 -4.08 -17.17
CA ASN A 486 -14.61 -2.99 -17.24
C ASN A 486 -16.06 -3.50 -17.34
N SER A 487 -17.04 -2.59 -17.42
CA SER A 487 -18.46 -2.94 -17.58
C SER A 487 -18.78 -3.72 -18.86
N ASP A 488 -17.90 -3.68 -19.86
CA ASP A 488 -18.04 -4.45 -21.10
C ASP A 488 -17.40 -5.85 -21.00
N GLY A 489 -16.78 -6.16 -19.86
CA GLY A 489 -16.04 -7.39 -19.63
C GLY A 489 -14.69 -7.46 -20.30
N ILE A 490 -14.20 -6.34 -20.82
CA ILE A 490 -12.88 -6.22 -21.42
C ILE A 490 -11.86 -6.12 -20.30
N LEU A 491 -10.87 -7.01 -20.34
CA LEU A 491 -9.73 -6.97 -19.43
C LEU A 491 -8.93 -5.68 -19.64
N GLN A 492 -8.75 -4.94 -18.57
CA GLN A 492 -7.89 -3.78 -18.42
C GLN A 492 -6.67 -4.16 -17.58
N SER A 493 -5.46 -3.87 -18.07
CA SER A 493 -4.27 -4.15 -17.27
C SER A 493 -4.20 -3.21 -16.06
N GLN A 494 -3.72 -3.71 -14.91
CA GLN A 494 -3.52 -2.90 -13.70
C GLN A 494 -2.69 -1.63 -14.00
N LYS A 495 -1.69 -1.72 -14.89
CA LYS A 495 -0.85 -0.58 -15.28
C LYS A 495 -1.55 0.43 -16.18
N VAL A 496 -2.39 -0.01 -17.14
CA VAL A 496 -3.24 0.91 -17.94
C VAL A 496 -4.17 1.70 -17.03
N ILE A 497 -4.70 1.01 -16.04
CA ILE A 497 -5.53 1.58 -15.00
C ILE A 497 -4.72 2.55 -14.15
N ASP A 498 -3.58 2.15 -13.60
CA ASP A 498 -2.68 3.02 -12.83
C ASP A 498 -2.20 4.25 -13.64
N ASP A 499 -1.92 4.09 -14.93
CA ASP A 499 -1.54 5.19 -15.82
C ASP A 499 -2.75 6.11 -16.09
N TRP A 500 -3.93 5.56 -16.39
CA TRP A 500 -5.17 6.36 -16.44
C TRP A 500 -5.44 7.08 -15.12
N TRP A 501 -5.00 6.51 -14.00
CA TRP A 501 -5.16 7.05 -12.66
C TRP A 501 -4.15 8.15 -12.31
N VAL A 502 -2.95 8.11 -12.89
CA VAL A 502 -1.85 9.05 -12.59
C VAL A 502 -1.76 10.21 -13.59
N PHE A 503 -2.40 10.10 -14.77
CA PHE A 503 -2.31 11.11 -15.84
C PHE A 503 -3.55 12.02 -16.07
N PRO A 504 -4.16 12.69 -15.08
CA PRO A 504 -5.24 13.65 -15.36
C PRO A 504 -4.83 14.93 -16.15
N ASN A 505 -3.61 15.04 -16.70
CA ASN A 505 -3.11 16.34 -17.21
C ASN A 505 -2.44 16.36 -18.59
N ASN A 506 -2.47 15.27 -19.37
CA ASN A 506 -1.90 15.31 -20.72
C ASN A 506 -2.95 15.73 -21.77
N ARG A 507 -2.99 17.04 -22.05
CA ARG A 507 -3.97 17.65 -22.97
C ARG A 507 -3.72 17.38 -24.46
N SER A 508 -2.54 16.89 -24.87
CA SER A 508 -2.21 16.71 -26.30
C SER A 508 -2.17 15.23 -26.74
N ALA A 509 -2.51 14.97 -28.01
CA ALA A 509 -2.38 13.64 -28.62
C ALA A 509 -0.93 13.13 -28.63
N LYS A 510 0.05 14.06 -28.69
CA LYS A 510 1.47 13.74 -28.60
C LYS A 510 1.84 13.19 -27.23
N ASP A 511 1.34 13.79 -26.15
CA ASP A 511 1.67 13.36 -24.79
C ASP A 511 1.02 12.02 -24.45
N ARG A 512 -0.17 11.74 -25.01
CA ARG A 512 -0.79 10.40 -24.95
C ARG A 512 0.04 9.34 -25.69
N PHE A 513 0.59 9.68 -26.85
CA PHE A 513 1.46 8.79 -27.61
C PHE A 513 2.79 8.54 -26.86
N VAL A 514 3.41 9.59 -26.31
CA VAL A 514 4.64 9.48 -25.52
C VAL A 514 4.43 8.61 -24.28
N ALA A 515 3.36 8.85 -23.50
CA ALA A 515 3.04 8.02 -22.35
C ALA A 515 2.83 6.54 -22.73
N SER A 516 2.16 6.28 -23.87
CA SER A 516 1.96 4.91 -24.39
C SER A 516 3.28 4.24 -24.80
N VAL A 517 4.20 4.99 -25.39
CA VAL A 517 5.53 4.50 -25.77
C VAL A 517 6.40 4.26 -24.53
N ASP A 518 6.39 5.15 -23.55
CA ASP A 518 7.13 5.02 -22.29
C ASP A 518 6.62 3.83 -21.46
N LEU A 519 5.29 3.63 -21.42
CA LEU A 519 4.64 2.46 -20.84
C LEU A 519 5.16 1.17 -21.46
N PHE A 520 5.18 1.11 -22.80
CA PHE A 520 5.62 -0.04 -23.57
C PHE A 520 7.12 -0.34 -23.34
N LEU A 521 7.97 0.69 -23.39
CA LEU A 521 9.41 0.57 -23.15
C LEU A 521 9.72 0.15 -21.71
N GLY A 522 9.00 0.69 -20.71
CA GLY A 522 9.16 0.31 -19.31
C GLY A 522 8.80 -1.16 -19.04
N ILE A 523 7.75 -1.68 -19.70
CA ILE A 523 7.37 -3.10 -19.61
C ILE A 523 8.47 -3.98 -20.21
N ILE A 524 9.01 -3.61 -21.37
CA ILE A 524 10.10 -4.34 -22.01
C ILE A 524 11.33 -4.35 -21.10
N ALA A 525 11.76 -3.19 -20.60
CA ALA A 525 12.97 -3.02 -19.79
C ALA A 525 12.90 -3.78 -18.46
N TRP A 526 11.80 -3.66 -17.72
CA TRP A 526 11.63 -4.36 -16.44
C TRP A 526 11.71 -5.88 -16.61
N LYS A 527 11.09 -6.43 -17.66
CA LYS A 527 11.11 -7.87 -17.93
C LYS A 527 12.42 -8.38 -18.54
N THR A 528 13.12 -7.56 -19.33
CA THR A 528 14.48 -7.92 -19.77
C THR A 528 15.41 -8.00 -18.56
N LEU A 529 15.34 -7.03 -17.64
CA LEU A 529 16.12 -7.02 -16.40
C LEU A 529 15.80 -8.21 -15.49
N ALA A 530 14.53 -8.63 -15.40
CA ALA A 530 14.12 -9.81 -14.64
C ALA A 530 14.61 -11.14 -15.23
N LEU A 531 14.96 -11.19 -16.52
CA LEU A 531 15.51 -12.37 -17.20
C LEU A 531 17.05 -12.47 -17.09
N ILE A 532 17.74 -11.38 -16.74
CA ILE A 532 19.22 -11.37 -16.63
C ILE A 532 19.75 -12.37 -15.59
N PRO A 533 19.13 -12.56 -14.40
CA PRO A 533 19.57 -13.55 -13.42
C PRO A 533 19.39 -15.00 -13.88
N LEU A 534 18.51 -15.26 -14.86
CA LEU A 534 18.23 -16.60 -15.40
C LEU A 534 19.16 -16.98 -16.57
N LEU A 535 19.93 -16.01 -17.08
CA LEU A 535 20.89 -16.19 -18.16
C LEU A 535 22.35 -16.24 -17.65
N LYS A 536 22.55 -16.09 -16.34
CA LYS A 536 23.80 -16.41 -15.64
C LYS A 536 23.66 -17.80 -15.03
#